data_AF-A0A7S2TIQ5-F1
#
_entry.id   AF-A0A7S2TIQ5-F1
#
_cell.length_a   1.000
_cell.length_b   1.000
_cell.length_c   1.000
_cell.angle_alpha   90.00
_cell.angle_beta   90.00
_cell.angle_gamma   90.00
#
_symmetry.space_group_name_H-M   'P 1'
#
loop_
_entity.id
_entity.type
_entity.pdbx_description
1 polymer ?
#
loop_
_entity_poly.entity_id
_entity_poly.type
_entity_poly.pdbx_seq_one_letter_code
_entity_poly.pdbx_strand_id
1 'polypeptide(L)'
;VQMGDWRDTLFFWRGELSDVSDSSSQLTWEGTWVGSRTLEAPDAKAFEESTNKFEQRFEFGKVPSAYNDGKTSGANGRLGLLFSTTVLEAPSKASCSGQYLLDNGEGHEQHGDDVHVCWFILPKAELPSKDVERKSYLVVVARGENEFGRFISAGKVEQIDGSNYLLTLARRYVTDKDYRWGGTSDIPQNTVQALVDQQLEATPWALLRTKPARKRRAKDQNAPRKRNRAAPSSPDSDKGQKKTR
;
A
#
# COMPACT_ATOMS: atom_id res chain seq x y z
N VAL A 1 2.87 -25.03 -16.90
CA VAL A 1 2.42 -24.23 -15.75
C VAL A 1 2.66 -22.78 -16.10
N GLN A 2 1.61 -21.98 -16.27
CA GLN A 2 1.77 -20.55 -16.52
C GLN A 2 2.35 -19.96 -15.23
N MET A 3 3.60 -19.49 -15.27
CA MET A 3 4.17 -18.77 -14.13
C MET A 3 3.34 -17.49 -13.98
N GLY A 4 2.60 -17.37 -12.87
CA GLY A 4 1.85 -16.16 -12.56
C GLY A 4 2.78 -14.94 -12.50
N ASP A 5 2.22 -13.74 -12.66
CA ASP A 5 3.01 -12.52 -12.49
C ASP A 5 3.54 -12.51 -11.05
N TRP A 6 4.85 -12.32 -10.87
CA TRP A 6 5.45 -12.30 -9.54
C TRP A 6 4.85 -11.21 -8.66
N ARG A 7 4.30 -10.15 -9.28
CA ARG A 7 3.53 -9.06 -8.65
C ARG A 7 2.21 -9.51 -8.01
N ASP A 8 1.76 -10.73 -8.29
CA ASP A 8 0.60 -11.32 -7.62
C ASP A 8 0.90 -11.71 -6.17
N THR A 9 2.19 -11.89 -5.83
CA THR A 9 2.68 -12.20 -4.48
C THR A 9 2.57 -10.97 -3.57
N LEU A 10 2.10 -11.18 -2.34
CA LEU A 10 2.25 -10.25 -1.24
C LEU A 10 3.51 -10.59 -0.45
N PHE A 11 4.34 -9.59 -0.19
CA PHE A 11 5.50 -9.75 0.68
C PHE A 11 5.13 -9.17 2.03
N PHE A 12 4.97 -10.01 3.04
CA PHE A 12 4.66 -9.59 4.40
C PHE A 12 5.96 -9.37 5.16
N TRP A 13 6.10 -8.19 5.76
CA TRP A 13 7.24 -7.75 6.53
C TRP A 13 6.75 -7.58 7.96
N ARG A 14 7.41 -8.24 8.92
CA ARG A 14 7.03 -8.19 10.33
C ARG A 14 8.27 -7.96 11.15
N GLY A 15 8.20 -6.98 12.05
CA GLY A 15 9.34 -6.58 12.84
C GLY A 15 8.98 -5.66 13.99
N GLU A 16 9.90 -5.53 14.93
CA GLU A 16 9.77 -4.67 16.10
C GLU A 16 10.14 -3.23 15.75
N LEU A 17 9.38 -2.28 16.28
CA LEU A 17 9.69 -0.87 16.23
C LEU A 17 10.39 -0.46 17.51
N SER A 18 11.51 0.24 17.40
CA SER A 18 12.21 0.79 18.54
C SER A 18 12.61 2.25 18.33
N ASP A 19 12.60 3.03 19.40
CA ASP A 19 13.06 4.42 19.38
C ASP A 19 14.59 4.45 19.25
N VAL A 20 15.11 5.37 18.42
CA VAL A 20 16.55 5.64 18.39
C VAL A 20 16.88 6.61 19.52
N SER A 21 17.62 6.13 20.54
CA SER A 21 17.84 6.80 21.83
C SER A 21 18.26 8.27 21.77
N ASP A 22 18.91 8.69 20.68
CA ASP A 22 19.57 9.99 20.57
C ASP A 22 18.81 10.98 19.67
N SER A 23 17.74 10.55 19.00
CA SER A 23 16.93 11.44 18.16
C SER A 23 15.45 11.23 18.39
N SER A 24 14.74 12.31 18.73
CA SER A 24 13.30 12.28 18.91
C SER A 24 12.54 12.14 17.59
N SER A 25 13.19 11.88 16.46
CA SER A 25 12.56 11.84 15.13
C SER A 25 12.80 10.59 14.31
N GLN A 26 13.47 9.59 14.88
CA GLN A 26 13.77 8.35 14.17
C GLN A 26 13.27 7.13 14.93
N LEU A 27 12.70 6.19 14.20
CA LEU A 27 12.42 4.83 14.68
C LEU A 27 13.19 3.84 13.82
N THR A 28 13.67 2.75 14.41
CA THR A 28 14.14 1.57 13.67
C THR A 28 13.03 0.54 13.62
N TRP A 29 13.03 -0.24 12.54
CA TRP A 29 12.12 -1.36 12.31
C TRP A 29 12.91 -2.55 11.78
N GLU A 30 12.98 -3.59 12.59
CA GLU A 30 13.84 -4.74 12.34
C GLU A 30 13.05 -6.04 12.43
N GLY A 31 13.30 -6.96 11.51
CA GLY A 31 12.60 -8.24 11.52
C GLY A 31 12.83 -9.09 10.29
N THR A 32 11.81 -9.84 9.89
CA THR A 32 11.84 -10.77 8.76
C THR A 32 10.65 -10.58 7.83
N TRP A 33 10.81 -11.01 6.58
CA TRP A 33 9.73 -10.98 5.61
C TRP A 33 9.46 -12.34 4.95
N VAL A 34 8.23 -12.54 4.51
CA VAL A 34 7.71 -13.79 3.92
C VAL A 34 6.84 -13.47 2.71
N GLY A 35 7.10 -14.15 1.59
CA GLY A 35 6.22 -14.09 0.42
C GLY A 35 5.00 -15.00 0.58
N SER A 36 3.80 -14.49 0.30
CA SER A 36 2.55 -15.24 0.30
C SER A 36 1.71 -14.93 -0.93
N ARG A 37 1.06 -15.95 -1.49
CA ARG A 37 0.09 -15.80 -2.58
C ARG A 37 -1.34 -15.63 -2.09
N THR A 38 -1.57 -15.75 -0.78
CA THR A 38 -2.87 -15.49 -0.17
C THR A 38 -2.92 -14.04 0.31
N LEU A 39 -4.13 -13.61 0.67
CA LEU A 39 -4.35 -12.32 1.31
C LEU A 39 -4.35 -12.44 2.83
N GLU A 40 -3.93 -13.56 3.37
CA GLU A 40 -3.84 -13.79 4.80
C GLU A 40 -2.39 -13.59 5.21
N ALA A 41 -2.18 -12.93 6.36
CA ALA A 41 -0.85 -12.82 6.91
C ALA A 41 -0.34 -14.21 7.29
N PRO A 42 0.93 -14.54 7.00
CA PRO A 42 1.58 -15.72 7.53
C PRO A 42 1.49 -15.76 9.06
N ASP A 43 1.54 -16.96 9.64
CA ASP A 43 1.61 -17.12 11.09
C ASP A 43 2.98 -16.68 11.66
N ALA A 44 3.08 -16.58 12.98
CA ALA A 44 4.33 -16.17 13.64
C ALA A 44 5.51 -17.09 13.30
N LYS A 45 5.25 -18.40 13.22
CA LYS A 45 6.26 -19.41 12.92
C LYS A 45 6.90 -19.18 11.55
N ALA A 46 6.13 -18.83 10.53
CA ALA A 46 6.67 -18.50 9.21
C ALA A 46 7.67 -17.33 9.24
N PHE A 47 7.47 -16.34 10.11
CA PHE A 47 8.41 -15.23 10.29
C PHE A 47 9.66 -15.64 11.08
N GLU A 48 9.50 -16.46 12.12
CA GLU A 48 10.61 -17.01 12.92
C GLU A 48 11.54 -17.89 12.08
N GLU A 49 10.98 -18.68 11.17
CA GLU A 49 11.72 -19.56 10.27
C GLU A 49 12.29 -18.84 9.04
N SER A 50 11.85 -17.60 8.77
CA SER A 50 12.33 -16.84 7.61
C SER A 50 13.76 -16.37 7.80
N THR A 51 14.61 -16.65 6.81
CA THR A 51 15.99 -16.16 6.75
C THR A 51 16.09 -14.76 6.12
N ASN A 52 15.00 -14.27 5.51
CA ASN A 52 14.96 -12.98 4.83
C ASN A 52 14.79 -11.84 5.84
N LYS A 53 15.91 -11.34 6.36
CA LYS A 53 15.96 -10.27 7.38
C LYS A 53 15.89 -8.88 6.76
N PHE A 54 15.49 -7.90 7.57
CA PHE A 54 15.55 -6.49 7.19
C PHE A 54 15.81 -5.57 8.38
N GLU A 55 16.33 -4.38 8.07
CA GLU A 55 16.43 -3.22 8.96
C GLU A 55 15.98 -1.99 8.17
N GLN A 56 15.02 -1.26 8.71
CA GLN A 56 14.47 -0.04 8.12
C GLN A 56 14.45 1.08 9.15
N ARG A 57 14.55 2.32 8.70
CA ARG A 57 14.55 3.53 9.53
C ARG A 57 13.44 4.44 9.09
N PHE A 58 12.56 4.79 10.01
CA PHE A 58 11.54 5.79 9.81
C PHE A 58 12.04 7.13 10.29
N GLU A 59 12.10 8.10 9.39
CA GLU A 59 12.36 9.50 9.70
C GLU A 59 11.06 10.29 9.61
N PHE A 60 10.67 10.89 10.72
CA PHE A 60 9.48 11.71 10.75
C PHE A 60 9.87 13.18 10.62
N GLY A 61 9.01 13.96 9.98
CA GLY A 61 9.14 15.41 9.96
C GLY A 61 9.21 16.02 11.36
N LYS A 62 9.70 17.26 11.43
CA LYS A 62 9.74 18.04 12.68
C LYS A 62 8.34 18.06 13.30
N VAL A 63 8.21 17.52 14.51
CA VAL A 63 6.99 17.67 15.29
C VAL A 63 6.88 19.15 15.66
N PRO A 64 5.72 19.80 15.48
CA PRO A 64 5.54 21.17 15.94
C PRO A 64 5.91 21.30 17.43
N SER A 65 6.77 22.27 17.73
CA SER A 65 7.30 22.53 19.08
C SER A 65 6.24 22.70 20.17
N ALA A 66 4.99 22.98 19.78
CA ALA A 66 3.84 23.11 20.67
C ALA A 66 3.51 21.84 21.49
N TYR A 67 4.10 20.69 21.16
CA TYR A 67 3.92 19.44 21.90
C TYR A 67 4.98 19.15 22.97
N ASN A 68 6.00 20.00 23.10
CA ASN A 68 7.06 19.87 24.11
C ASN A 68 6.65 20.49 25.47
N ASP A 69 5.39 20.37 25.87
CA ASP A 69 4.90 20.97 27.13
C ASP A 69 5.28 20.11 28.35
N GLY A 70 6.57 19.75 28.48
CA GLY A 70 7.29 19.29 29.68
C GLY A 70 6.72 18.12 30.51
N LYS A 71 5.54 17.60 30.20
CA LYS A 71 4.73 16.69 31.03
C LYS A 71 4.61 15.29 30.45
N THR A 72 5.09 15.06 29.23
CA THR A 72 5.16 13.73 28.61
C THR A 72 6.52 13.06 28.81
N SER A 73 7.27 13.44 29.84
CA SER A 73 8.53 12.79 30.25
C SER A 73 8.36 11.36 30.77
N GLY A 74 7.14 10.81 30.73
CA GLY A 74 6.89 9.41 31.05
C GLY A 74 7.30 8.50 29.89
N ALA A 75 8.43 7.81 30.08
CA ALA A 75 8.89 6.50 29.56
C ALA A 75 8.57 5.99 28.13
N ASN A 76 7.65 6.56 27.36
CA ASN A 76 7.07 5.93 26.18
C ASN A 76 7.54 6.52 24.84
N GLY A 77 8.55 7.41 24.85
CA GLY A 77 9.21 7.90 23.63
C GLY A 77 8.26 8.44 22.55
N ARG A 78 8.69 8.39 21.27
CA ARG A 78 7.87 8.90 20.15
C ARG A 78 6.82 7.90 19.70
N LEU A 79 7.05 6.62 19.92
CA LEU A 79 6.04 5.60 19.74
C LEU A 79 4.80 5.94 20.59
N GLY A 80 4.97 6.23 21.88
CA GLY A 80 3.88 6.69 22.75
C GLY A 80 3.13 7.91 22.22
N LEU A 81 3.81 8.85 21.55
CA LEU A 81 3.16 9.99 20.89
C LEU A 81 2.33 9.58 19.67
N LEU A 82 2.83 8.65 18.83
CA LEU A 82 2.07 8.11 17.70
C LEU A 82 0.79 7.39 18.15
N PHE A 83 0.82 6.77 19.33
CA PHE A 83 -0.32 6.07 19.93
C PHE A 83 -1.19 6.94 20.83
N SER A 84 -0.78 8.17 21.12
CA SER A 84 -1.56 9.08 21.95
C SER A 84 -2.76 9.61 21.16
N THR A 85 -3.95 9.11 21.50
CA THR A 85 -5.22 9.42 20.83
C THR A 85 -5.62 10.90 20.88
N THR A 86 -4.96 11.71 21.71
CA THR A 86 -5.25 13.13 21.86
C THR A 86 -4.56 14.01 20.83
N VAL A 87 -3.62 13.47 20.04
CA VAL A 87 -2.64 14.29 19.30
C VAL A 87 -2.82 14.28 17.77
N LEU A 88 -3.33 13.20 17.19
CA LEU A 88 -3.35 13.05 15.73
C LEU A 88 -4.71 13.42 15.13
N GLU A 89 -4.93 14.72 14.91
CA GLU A 89 -6.00 15.20 14.00
C GLU A 89 -5.66 14.91 12.52
N ALA A 90 -4.39 14.64 12.22
CA ALA A 90 -3.88 14.35 10.88
C ALA A 90 -2.98 13.09 10.86
N PRO A 91 -2.93 12.35 9.74
CA PRO A 91 -1.99 11.24 9.55
C PRO A 91 -0.55 11.68 9.78
N SER A 92 0.21 10.92 10.56
CA SER A 92 1.64 11.14 10.69
C SER A 92 2.38 10.61 9.47
N LYS A 93 3.16 11.46 8.81
CA LYS A 93 3.97 11.12 7.64
C LYS A 93 5.41 10.86 8.04
N ALA A 94 5.98 9.75 7.59
CA ALA A 94 7.38 9.41 7.73
C ALA A 94 7.97 9.04 6.37
N SER A 95 9.24 9.37 6.13
CA SER A 95 10.06 8.65 5.15
C SER A 95 10.61 7.41 5.81
N CYS A 96 10.66 6.30 5.09
CA CYS A 96 11.32 5.10 5.55
C CYS A 96 12.34 4.65 4.50
N SER A 97 13.46 4.11 4.96
CA SER A 97 14.55 3.63 4.11
C SER A 97 15.39 2.60 4.86
N GLY A 98 16.14 1.78 4.15
CA GLY A 98 16.96 0.75 4.78
C GLY A 98 17.33 -0.38 3.85
N GLN A 99 17.63 -1.53 4.44
CA GLN A 99 18.17 -2.68 3.75
C GLN A 99 17.40 -3.96 4.09
N TYR A 100 17.47 -4.93 3.19
CA TYR A 100 16.88 -6.24 3.37
C TYR A 100 17.65 -7.31 2.61
N LEU A 101 17.50 -8.54 3.07
CA LEU A 101 18.03 -9.73 2.41
C LEU A 101 16.94 -10.38 1.56
N LEU A 102 17.34 -10.88 0.40
CA LEU A 102 16.51 -11.66 -0.51
C LEU A 102 17.27 -12.93 -0.90
N ASP A 103 16.67 -14.09 -0.62
CA ASP A 103 17.14 -15.36 -1.17
C ASP A 103 16.29 -15.77 -2.38
N ASN A 104 16.90 -15.77 -3.57
CA ASN A 104 16.29 -16.17 -4.83
C ASN A 104 16.60 -17.64 -5.21
N GLY A 105 17.21 -18.40 -4.30
CA GLY A 105 17.70 -19.77 -4.52
C GLY A 105 19.21 -19.86 -4.76
N GLU A 106 19.91 -18.73 -4.90
CA GLU A 106 21.37 -18.66 -5.06
C GLU A 106 22.07 -18.16 -3.78
N GLY A 107 21.32 -18.00 -2.69
CA GLY A 107 21.77 -17.42 -1.43
C GLY A 107 21.23 -16.00 -1.23
N HIS A 108 21.58 -15.41 -0.09
CA HIS A 108 21.06 -14.10 0.29
C HIS A 108 21.85 -12.99 -0.41
N GLU A 109 21.14 -12.17 -1.17
CA GLU A 109 21.63 -10.90 -1.69
C GLU A 109 21.07 -9.74 -0.85
N GLN A 110 21.86 -8.68 -0.70
CA GLN A 110 21.46 -7.49 0.04
C GLN A 110 20.92 -6.43 -0.92
N HIS A 111 19.72 -5.92 -0.60
CA HIS A 111 19.00 -4.92 -1.37
C HIS A 111 18.62 -3.73 -0.50
N GLY A 112 18.28 -2.61 -1.15
CA GLY A 112 17.92 -1.36 -0.50
C GLY A 112 16.51 -0.89 -0.84
N ASP A 113 15.89 -0.21 0.12
CA ASP A 113 14.76 0.68 -0.15
C ASP A 113 15.25 2.13 0.07
N ASP A 114 15.28 2.92 -1.01
CA ASP A 114 15.88 4.25 -1.00
C ASP A 114 15.04 5.23 -0.16
N VAL A 115 13.76 5.41 -0.51
CA VAL A 115 12.77 6.14 0.28
C VAL A 115 11.37 5.65 -0.07
N HIS A 116 10.62 5.19 0.92
CA HIS A 116 9.16 5.04 0.83
C HIS A 116 8.46 5.98 1.82
N VAL A 117 7.31 6.51 1.41
CA VAL A 117 6.51 7.41 2.25
C VAL A 117 5.47 6.58 2.98
N CYS A 118 5.47 6.67 4.30
CA CYS A 118 4.57 5.96 5.19
C CYS A 118 3.62 6.94 5.88
N TRP A 119 2.35 6.56 5.97
CA TRP A 119 1.34 7.29 6.73
C TRP A 119 0.82 6.40 7.85
N PHE A 120 0.91 6.89 9.08
CA PHE A 120 0.39 6.26 10.28
C PHE A 120 -0.94 6.90 10.65
N ILE A 121 -1.99 6.09 10.74
CA ILE A 121 -3.37 6.54 10.90
C ILE A 121 -3.98 5.85 12.11
N LEU A 122 -4.49 6.66 13.04
CA LEU A 122 -5.35 6.18 14.10
C LEU A 122 -6.76 5.95 13.52
N PRO A 123 -7.33 4.75 13.65
CA PRO A 123 -8.71 4.53 13.32
C PRO A 123 -9.60 5.47 14.12
N LYS A 124 -10.57 6.09 13.46
CA LYS A 124 -11.59 6.90 14.13
C LYS A 124 -12.60 5.95 14.79
N ALA A 125 -12.17 5.17 15.78
CA ALA A 125 -13.08 4.37 16.56
C ALA A 125 -13.93 5.31 17.41
N GLU A 126 -15.25 5.19 17.33
CA GLU A 126 -16.12 5.58 18.44
C GLU A 126 -15.55 4.92 19.69
N LEU A 127 -15.23 5.70 20.72
CA LEU A 127 -14.60 5.23 21.96
C LEU A 127 -15.31 3.94 22.40
N PRO A 128 -14.67 2.75 22.32
CA PRO A 128 -15.33 1.54 22.76
C PRO A 128 -15.67 1.70 24.24
N SER A 129 -16.81 1.13 24.64
CA SER A 129 -17.23 1.05 26.04
C SER A 129 -16.07 0.55 26.91
N LYS A 130 -16.00 1.03 28.16
CA LYS A 130 -14.89 0.87 29.12
C LYS A 130 -14.31 -0.55 29.31
N ASP A 131 -14.97 -1.59 28.78
CA ASP A 131 -14.69 -3.00 29.05
C ASP A 131 -13.95 -3.75 27.93
N VAL A 132 -13.63 -3.11 26.79
CA VAL A 132 -12.83 -3.75 25.73
C VAL A 132 -11.39 -3.30 25.85
N GLU A 133 -10.52 -4.24 26.23
CA GLU A 133 -9.07 -4.08 26.25
C GLU A 133 -8.62 -3.60 24.86
N ARG A 134 -8.29 -2.30 24.74
CA ARG A 134 -7.90 -1.72 23.46
C ARG A 134 -6.56 -2.30 23.06
N LYS A 135 -6.55 -3.18 22.07
CA LYS A 135 -5.37 -3.29 21.21
C LYS A 135 -5.35 -2.02 20.36
N SER A 136 -4.67 -0.99 20.86
CA SER A 136 -4.42 0.22 20.08
C SER A 136 -3.60 -0.19 18.87
N TYR A 137 -4.22 -0.16 17.68
CA TYR A 137 -3.52 -0.45 16.45
C TYR A 137 -3.51 0.79 15.55
N LEU A 138 -2.36 1.06 14.93
CA LEU A 138 -2.23 2.08 13.89
C LEU A 138 -2.37 1.39 12.55
N VAL A 139 -3.17 1.93 11.63
CA VAL A 139 -3.13 1.52 10.23
C VAL A 139 -1.96 2.23 9.57
N VAL A 140 -1.12 1.47 8.87
CA VAL A 140 0.00 2.01 8.12
C VAL A 140 -0.22 1.74 6.64
N VAL A 141 -0.15 2.79 5.84
CA VAL A 141 -0.08 2.67 4.38
C VAL A 141 1.25 3.25 3.91
N ALA A 142 1.84 2.65 2.89
CA ALA A 142 3.08 3.16 2.34
C ALA A 142 3.11 3.04 0.81
N ARG A 143 3.97 3.83 0.20
CA ARG A 143 4.30 3.72 -1.22
C ARG A 143 5.77 4.02 -1.43
N GLY A 144 6.38 3.35 -2.40
CA GLY A 144 7.74 3.61 -2.80
C GLY A 144 8.12 2.91 -4.07
N GLU A 145 9.40 3.03 -4.39
CA GLU A 145 10.02 2.44 -5.55
C GLU A 145 11.41 1.94 -5.13
N ASN A 146 11.79 0.78 -5.63
CA ASN A 146 13.13 0.24 -5.53
C ASN A 146 13.53 -0.40 -6.86
N GLU A 147 14.65 -1.13 -6.91
CA GLU A 147 15.15 -1.74 -8.15
C GLU A 147 14.18 -2.74 -8.79
N PHE A 148 13.26 -3.34 -8.02
CA PHE A 148 12.24 -4.26 -8.54
C PHE A 148 11.00 -3.51 -9.08
N GLY A 149 10.93 -2.20 -8.85
CA GLY A 149 9.90 -1.30 -9.33
C GLY A 149 9.04 -0.71 -8.22
N ARG A 150 7.86 -0.24 -8.61
CA ARG A 150 6.93 0.47 -7.72
C ARG A 150 6.14 -0.48 -6.84
N PHE A 151 5.91 -0.08 -5.60
CA PHE A 151 5.11 -0.85 -4.66
C PHE A 151 4.21 0.03 -3.80
N ILE A 152 3.14 -0.60 -3.33
CA ILE A 152 2.27 -0.08 -2.28
C ILE A 152 2.26 -1.07 -1.12
N SER A 153 2.15 -0.55 0.10
CA SER A 153 2.10 -1.36 1.31
C SER A 153 0.92 -0.95 2.19
N ALA A 154 0.39 -1.93 2.92
CA ALA A 154 -0.64 -1.72 3.92
C ALA A 154 -0.46 -2.70 5.07
N GLY A 155 -0.68 -2.23 6.29
CA GLY A 155 -0.47 -3.03 7.48
C GLY A 155 -0.91 -2.35 8.76
N LYS A 156 -0.43 -2.88 9.87
CA LYS A 156 -0.77 -2.38 11.20
C LYS A 156 0.43 -2.37 12.14
N VAL A 157 0.41 -1.45 13.08
CA VAL A 157 1.25 -1.51 14.28
C VAL A 157 0.42 -2.02 15.45
N GLU A 158 0.93 -2.97 16.22
CA GLU A 158 0.30 -3.53 17.42
C GLU A 158 1.23 -3.31 18.61
N GLN A 159 0.68 -2.92 19.76
CA GLN A 159 1.44 -2.88 21.01
C GLN A 159 1.56 -4.31 21.57
N ILE A 160 2.79 -4.80 21.77
CA ILE A 160 3.05 -6.12 22.36
C ILE A 160 3.04 -6.01 23.88
N ASP A 161 3.78 -5.05 24.42
CA ASP A 161 3.85 -4.72 25.84
C ASP A 161 3.98 -3.20 26.02
N GLY A 162 4.07 -2.73 27.27
CA GLY A 162 3.99 -1.30 27.61
C GLY A 162 4.88 -0.37 26.78
N SER A 163 6.00 -0.86 26.25
CA SER A 163 6.95 -0.08 25.44
C SER A 163 7.25 -0.66 24.06
N ASN A 164 6.93 -1.94 23.81
CA ASN A 164 7.29 -2.62 22.57
C ASN A 164 6.14 -2.64 21.57
N TYR A 165 6.48 -2.36 20.31
CA TYR A 165 5.52 -2.26 19.22
C TYR A 165 5.95 -3.13 18.05
N LEU A 166 4.98 -3.80 17.44
CA LEU A 166 5.18 -4.69 16.31
C LEU A 166 4.52 -4.10 15.08
N LEU A 167 5.30 -3.83 14.04
CA LEU A 167 4.77 -3.43 12.73
C LEU A 167 4.75 -4.63 11.79
N THR A 168 3.57 -4.91 11.25
CA THR A 168 3.37 -5.84 10.13
C THR A 168 2.87 -5.09 8.91
N LEU A 169 3.63 -5.09 7.81
CA LEU A 169 3.26 -4.52 6.51
C LEU A 169 3.21 -5.59 5.44
N ALA A 170 2.11 -5.67 4.69
CA ALA A 170 2.13 -6.36 3.40
C ALA A 170 2.55 -5.37 2.31
N ARG A 171 3.41 -5.79 1.40
CA ARG A 171 3.89 -5.04 0.24
C ARG A 171 3.43 -5.74 -1.04
N ARG A 172 2.99 -4.95 -2.02
CA ARG A 172 2.65 -5.43 -3.37
C ARG A 172 3.29 -4.55 -4.41
N TYR A 173 3.99 -5.18 -5.34
CA TYR A 173 4.51 -4.51 -6.53
C TYR A 173 3.40 -4.26 -7.54
N VAL A 174 3.46 -3.10 -8.18
CA VAL A 174 2.42 -2.62 -9.09
C VAL A 174 3.04 -2.14 -10.40
N THR A 175 2.26 -2.19 -11.48
CA THR A 175 2.67 -1.64 -12.77
C THR A 175 2.58 -0.12 -12.76
N ASP A 176 3.30 0.57 -13.65
CA ASP A 176 3.22 2.03 -13.81
C ASP A 176 1.82 2.57 -14.11
N LYS A 177 0.94 1.72 -14.64
CA LYS A 177 -0.45 2.04 -14.99
C LYS A 177 -1.44 1.70 -13.88
N ASP A 178 -0.97 1.24 -12.72
CA ASP A 178 -1.83 0.92 -11.60
C ASP A 178 -2.47 2.20 -11.06
N TYR A 179 -3.80 2.26 -11.06
CA TYR A 179 -4.54 3.45 -10.61
C TYR A 179 -4.32 3.74 -9.12
N ARG A 180 -3.87 2.76 -8.34
CA ARG A 180 -3.53 2.93 -6.92
C ARG A 180 -2.21 3.68 -6.74
N TRP A 181 -1.36 3.65 -7.76
CA TRP A 181 -0.13 4.43 -7.83
C TRP A 181 -0.41 5.88 -8.26
N GLY A 182 -1.36 6.06 -9.19
CA GLY A 182 -1.66 7.36 -9.80
C GLY A 182 -2.37 8.35 -8.88
N GLY A 183 -1.71 9.44 -8.55
CA GLY A 183 -2.23 10.55 -7.75
C GLY A 183 -1.10 11.36 -7.15
N THR A 184 -1.37 12.58 -6.70
CA THR A 184 -0.42 13.53 -6.07
C THR A 184 0.47 12.88 -5.00
N SER A 185 1.51 13.59 -4.56
CA SER A 185 2.50 13.18 -3.55
C SER A 185 1.94 12.59 -2.24
N ASP A 186 0.63 12.71 -2.05
CA ASP A 186 -0.10 12.38 -0.85
C ASP A 186 -1.28 11.47 -1.20
N ILE A 187 -1.37 10.34 -0.50
CA ILE A 187 -2.59 9.52 -0.53
C ILE A 187 -3.70 10.43 0.03
N PRO A 188 -4.79 10.69 -0.71
CA PRO A 188 -5.84 11.57 -0.20
C PRO A 188 -6.32 11.06 1.15
N GLN A 189 -6.32 11.92 2.16
CA GLN A 189 -6.73 11.57 3.53
C GLN A 189 -8.13 10.92 3.54
N ASN A 190 -9.01 11.33 2.64
CA ASN A 190 -10.34 10.75 2.46
C ASN A 190 -10.30 9.30 1.96
N THR A 191 -9.32 8.95 1.11
CA THR A 191 -9.10 7.56 0.70
C THR A 191 -8.69 6.76 1.91
N VAL A 192 -7.68 7.22 2.65
CA VAL A 192 -7.21 6.55 3.86
C VAL A 192 -8.32 6.37 4.89
N GLN A 193 -9.12 7.41 5.14
CA GLN A 193 -10.24 7.36 6.06
C GLN A 193 -11.34 6.39 5.58
N ALA A 194 -11.73 6.45 4.30
CA ALA A 194 -12.72 5.52 3.74
C ALA A 194 -12.24 4.06 3.76
N LEU A 195 -10.93 3.83 3.81
CA LEU A 195 -10.33 2.51 3.98
C LEU A 195 -10.41 2.07 5.45
N VAL A 196 -10.08 2.96 6.39
CA VAL A 196 -10.24 2.72 7.84
C VAL A 196 -11.71 2.40 8.18
N ASP A 197 -12.66 3.16 7.63
CA ASP A 197 -14.09 3.01 7.90
C ASP A 197 -14.67 1.66 7.40
N GLN A 198 -13.96 0.94 6.52
CA GLN A 198 -14.35 -0.38 6.01
C GLN A 198 -13.99 -1.55 6.94
N GLN A 199 -13.77 -1.31 8.23
CA GLN A 199 -13.45 -2.34 9.24
C GLN A 199 -12.24 -3.20 8.86
N LEU A 200 -11.17 -2.54 8.40
CA LEU A 200 -9.91 -3.20 8.07
C LEU A 200 -9.05 -3.53 9.30
N GLU A 201 -9.59 -3.40 10.51
CA GLU A 201 -8.89 -3.65 11.78
C GLU A 201 -8.17 -5.00 11.77
N ALA A 202 -8.82 -6.03 11.24
CA ALA A 202 -8.28 -7.38 11.19
C ALA A 202 -7.28 -7.59 10.04
N THR A 203 -7.48 -6.94 8.88
CA THR A 203 -6.72 -7.24 7.65
C THR A 203 -6.46 -6.00 6.78
N PRO A 204 -5.55 -5.08 7.20
CA PRO A 204 -5.23 -3.88 6.43
C PRO A 204 -4.73 -4.16 5.00
N TRP A 205 -4.07 -5.29 4.79
CA TRP A 205 -3.57 -5.72 3.48
C TRP A 205 -4.65 -6.13 2.48
N ALA A 206 -5.92 -6.24 2.89
CA ALA A 206 -7.04 -6.38 1.95
C ALA A 206 -7.12 -5.20 0.96
N LEU A 207 -6.54 -4.04 1.31
CA LEU A 207 -6.35 -2.88 0.45
C LEU A 207 -5.51 -3.16 -0.79
N LEU A 208 -4.62 -4.14 -0.70
CA LEU A 208 -3.68 -4.48 -1.75
C LEU A 208 -4.31 -5.43 -2.78
N ARG A 209 -5.56 -5.85 -2.58
CA ARG A 209 -6.29 -6.64 -3.58
C ARG A 209 -6.24 -5.93 -4.92
N THR A 210 -5.74 -6.64 -5.92
CA THR A 210 -5.98 -6.25 -7.31
C THR A 210 -7.49 -6.36 -7.51
N LYS A 211 -8.16 -5.24 -7.86
CA LYS A 211 -9.54 -5.38 -8.32
C LYS A 211 -9.48 -6.36 -9.48
N PRO A 212 -10.35 -7.39 -9.53
CA PRO A 212 -10.46 -8.19 -10.74
C PRO A 212 -10.68 -7.19 -11.87
N ALA A 213 -9.80 -7.21 -12.88
CA ALA A 213 -9.79 -6.27 -13.99
C ALA A 213 -11.25 -6.04 -14.37
N ARG A 214 -11.77 -4.85 -14.04
CA ARG A 214 -13.20 -4.56 -14.10
C ARG A 214 -13.61 -4.97 -15.50
N LYS A 215 -14.30 -6.12 -15.66
CA LYS A 215 -14.61 -6.69 -16.98
C LYS A 215 -15.14 -5.51 -17.75
N ARG A 216 -14.38 -5.01 -18.74
CA ARG A 216 -14.75 -3.81 -19.50
C ARG A 216 -16.17 -4.14 -19.91
N ARG A 217 -17.15 -3.43 -19.33
CA ARG A 217 -18.56 -3.64 -19.66
C ARG A 217 -18.55 -3.67 -21.18
N ALA A 218 -19.02 -4.75 -21.77
CA ALA A 218 -19.05 -4.96 -23.22
C ALA A 218 -20.01 -3.96 -23.87
N LYS A 219 -19.76 -2.67 -23.67
CA LYS A 219 -20.53 -1.55 -24.19
C LYS A 219 -20.20 -1.30 -25.67
N ASP A 220 -19.19 -2.00 -26.20
CA ASP A 220 -18.86 -2.03 -27.63
C ASP A 220 -19.58 -3.14 -28.43
N GLN A 221 -20.38 -4.02 -27.79
CA GLN A 221 -21.22 -4.98 -28.54
C GLN A 221 -22.55 -4.40 -29.04
N ASN A 222 -22.88 -3.16 -28.65
CA ASN A 222 -24.02 -2.41 -29.19
C ASN A 222 -23.56 -1.18 -30.00
N ALA A 223 -22.41 -1.27 -30.68
CA ALA A 223 -22.20 -0.40 -31.83
C ALA A 223 -23.31 -0.72 -32.85
N PRO A 224 -24.11 0.26 -33.30
CA PRO A 224 -25.18 0.01 -34.27
C PRO A 224 -24.57 -0.61 -35.53
N ARG A 225 -25.05 -1.80 -35.91
CA ARG A 225 -24.76 -2.42 -37.21
C ARG A 225 -24.97 -1.35 -38.28
N LYS A 226 -23.91 -0.92 -38.95
CA LYS A 226 -24.02 -0.13 -40.19
C LYS A 226 -24.96 -0.90 -41.12
N ARG A 227 -26.19 -0.40 -41.29
CA ARG A 227 -27.10 -0.89 -42.32
C ARG A 227 -26.40 -0.67 -43.65
N ASN A 228 -26.11 -1.75 -44.36
CA ASN A 228 -25.69 -1.72 -45.76
C ASN A 228 -26.72 -0.89 -46.52
N ARG A 229 -26.31 0.30 -46.96
CA ARG A 229 -27.07 1.09 -47.91
C ARG A 229 -26.90 0.38 -49.25
N ALA A 230 -28.03 -0.08 -49.81
CA ALA A 230 -28.10 -0.72 -51.10
C ALA A 230 -27.42 0.15 -52.19
N ALA A 231 -26.69 -0.51 -53.09
CA ALA A 231 -26.14 0.11 -54.28
C ALA A 231 -27.28 0.58 -55.20
N PRO A 232 -27.21 1.80 -55.78
CA PRO A 232 -28.07 2.15 -56.88
C PRO A 232 -27.67 1.35 -58.13
N SER A 233 -28.67 0.68 -58.69
CA SER A 233 -28.67 0.01 -59.98
C SER A 233 -28.28 0.96 -61.12
N SER A 234 -27.36 0.49 -61.97
CA SER A 234 -27.06 1.06 -63.28
C SER A 234 -28.31 1.21 -64.15
N PRO A 235 -28.47 2.33 -64.87
CA PRO A 235 -29.19 2.35 -66.13
C PRO A 235 -28.22 2.03 -67.26
N ASP A 236 -28.55 0.94 -67.93
CA ASP A 236 -28.00 0.50 -69.19
C ASP A 236 -28.46 1.42 -70.34
N SER A 237 -27.53 1.66 -71.28
CA SER A 237 -27.71 1.94 -72.72
C SER A 237 -28.90 2.79 -73.24
N ASP A 238 -28.62 3.83 -74.04
CA ASP A 238 -28.87 3.75 -75.50
C ASP A 238 -28.27 4.91 -76.34
N LYS A 239 -27.81 4.49 -77.54
CA LYS A 239 -27.49 5.13 -78.83
C LYS A 239 -27.51 6.65 -79.04
N GLY A 240 -26.55 7.11 -79.87
CA GLY A 240 -26.78 8.23 -80.78
C GLY A 240 -25.56 8.82 -81.48
N GLN A 241 -25.15 8.24 -82.62
CA GLN A 241 -24.25 8.85 -83.60
C GLN A 241 -24.82 10.16 -84.17
N LYS A 242 -23.98 11.18 -84.41
CA LYS A 242 -23.96 11.90 -85.70
C LYS A 242 -22.70 12.76 -85.91
N LYS A 243 -22.03 12.48 -87.03
CA LYS A 243 -21.01 13.28 -87.72
C LYS A 243 -21.63 14.55 -88.30
N THR A 244 -20.84 15.62 -88.39
CA THR A 244 -20.67 16.60 -89.50
C THR A 244 -19.99 17.86 -88.92
N ARG A 245 -19.09 18.60 -89.55
CA ARG A 245 -18.25 18.47 -90.75
C ARG A 245 -17.15 19.51 -90.59
#